data_AF-A0A7C0ZLM0-F1
#
_entry.id   AF-A0A7C0ZLM0-F1
#
_cell.length_a   1.000
_cell.length_b   1.000
_cell.length_c   1.000
_cell.angle_alpha   90.00
_cell.angle_beta   90.00
_cell.angle_gamma   90.00
#
_symmetry.space_group_name_H-M   'P 1'
#
loop_
_entity.id
_entity.type
_entity.pdbx_description
1 polymer ?
#
loop_
_entity_poly.entity_id
_entity_poly.type
_entity_poly.pdbx_seq_one_letter_code
_entity_poly.pdbx_strand_id
1 'polypeptide(L)' 'MGRMVKTAFKGFVPAGIHTLTWDGTDASGRHVKNGVYFFLITASGEKKTGRILIVK' A
#
# COMPACT_ATOMS: atom_id res chain seq x y z
N MET A 1 -14.99 9.95 -0.12
CA MET A 1 -14.77 8.55 -0.56
C MET A 1 -13.33 8.41 -1.04
N GLY A 2 -12.65 7.31 -0.71
CA GLY A 2 -11.29 7.04 -1.16
C GLY A 2 -11.27 6.36 -2.53
N ARG A 3 -10.18 6.51 -3.29
CA ARG A 3 -9.94 5.80 -4.54
C ARG A 3 -8.84 4.76 -4.35
N MET A 4 -9.06 3.53 -4.81
CA MET A 4 -8.01 2.51 -4.85
C MET A 4 -6.90 2.96 -5.80
N VAL A 5 -5.67 3.03 -5.29
CA VAL A 5 -4.50 3.49 -6.06
C VAL A 5 -3.77 2.32 -6.70
N LYS A 6 -3.39 1.33 -5.89
CA LYS A 6 -2.64 0.13 -6.30
C LYS A 6 -2.80 -0.95 -5.24
N THR A 7 -2.80 -2.21 -5.65
CA THR A 7 -2.59 -3.34 -4.75
C THR A 7 -1.10 -3.67 -4.75
N ALA A 8 -0.39 -3.34 -3.66
CA ALA A 8 1.06 -3.53 -3.58
C ALA A 8 1.48 -5.00 -3.42
N PHE A 9 0.66 -5.83 -2.79
CA PHE A 9 0.85 -7.28 -2.70
C PHE A 9 -0.49 -7.99 -2.55
N LYS A 10 -0.62 -9.16 -3.18
CA LYS A 10 -1.76 -10.07 -2.99
C LYS A 10 -1.27 -11.52 -3.16
N GLY A 11 -1.38 -12.30 -2.09
CA GLY A 11 -0.94 -13.69 -2.10
C GLY A 11 -0.69 -14.22 -0.70
N PHE A 12 -0.17 -15.44 -0.61
CA PHE A 12 0.28 -16.04 0.62
C PHE A 12 1.75 -15.67 0.87
N VAL A 13 2.09 -15.38 2.12
CA VAL A 13 3.49 -15.30 2.59
C VAL A 13 3.62 -16.19 3.83
N PRO A 14 4.75 -16.90 4.01
CA PRO A 14 5.02 -17.64 5.23
C PRO A 14 5.01 -16.75 6.47
N ALA A 15 4.81 -17.32 7.65
CA ALA A 15 4.96 -16.59 8.90
C ALA A 15 6.39 -16.03 9.03
N GLY A 16 6.52 -14.77 9.49
CA GLY A 16 7.79 -14.09 9.61
C GLY A 16 7.67 -12.58 9.42
N ILE A 17 8.82 -11.90 9.44
CA ILE A 17 8.90 -10.46 9.18
C ILE A 17 9.02 -10.24 7.67
N HIS A 18 8.13 -9.41 7.14
CA HIS A 18 8.12 -9.04 5.72
C HIS A 18 8.15 -7.53 5.59
N THR A 19 8.92 -7.03 4.62
CA THR A 19 8.98 -5.61 4.27
C THR A 19 8.35 -5.42 2.91
N LEU A 20 7.39 -4.50 2.82
CA LEU A 20 6.75 -4.09 1.57
C LEU A 20 6.99 -2.59 1.37
N THR A 21 7.57 -2.24 0.23
CA THR A 21 7.80 -0.85 -0.16
C THR A 21 6.90 -0.49 -1.32
N TRP A 22 6.21 0.65 -1.21
CA TRP A 22 5.48 1.23 -2.31
C TRP A 22 6.31 2.36 -2.94
N ASP A 23 6.48 2.28 -4.26
CA ASP A 23 7.26 3.20 -5.10
C ASP A 23 6.52 4.51 -5.45
N GLY A 24 5.34 4.73 -4.89
CA GLY A 24 4.51 5.90 -5.21
C GLY A 24 3.92 5.86 -6.61
N THR A 25 3.71 4.67 -7.19
CA THR A 25 3.00 4.51 -8.47
C THR A 25 1.59 3.96 -8.30
N ASP A 26 0.69 4.28 -9.22
CA ASP A 26 -0.63 3.65 -9.30
C ASP A 26 -0.59 2.30 -10.04
N ALA A 27 -1.75 1.67 -10.21
CA ALA A 27 -1.88 0.39 -10.91
C ALA A 27 -1.44 0.43 -12.39
N SER A 28 -1.33 1.60 -13.02
CA SER A 28 -0.82 1.78 -14.38
C SER A 28 0.70 2.05 -14.44
N GLY A 29 1.37 2.05 -13.29
CA GLY A 29 2.80 2.37 -13.18
C GLY A 29 3.10 3.87 -13.21
N ARG A 30 2.08 4.74 -13.18
CA ARG A 30 2.27 6.19 -13.18
C ARG A 30 2.48 6.70 -11.77
N HIS A 31 3.41 7.64 -11.60
CA HIS A 31 3.60 8.29 -10.31
C HIS A 31 2.34 9.04 -9.88
N VAL A 32 1.96 8.84 -8.61
CA VAL A 32 0.87 9.58 -8.01
C VAL A 32 1.30 11.00 -7.63
N LYS A 33 0.34 11.88 -7.40
CA LYS A 33 0.61 13.27 -6.99
C LYS A 33 1.10 13.32 -5.54
N ASN A 34 1.81 14.39 -5.18
CA ASN A 34 2.11 14.69 -3.78
C ASN A 34 0.83 14.73 -2.94
N GLY A 35 0.89 14.18 -1.74
CA GLY A 35 -0.27 14.12 -0.85
C GLY A 35 -0.24 12.95 0.12
N VAL A 36 -1.31 12.87 0.92
CA VAL A 36 -1.50 11.80 1.90
C VAL A 36 -2.23 10.63 1.25
N TYR A 37 -1.66 9.45 1.38
CA TYR A 37 -2.22 8.19 0.93
C TYR A 37 -2.45 7.28 2.13
N PHE A 38 -3.50 6.47 2.06
CA PHE A 38 -3.79 5.47 3.08
C PHE A 38 -3.47 4.08 2.52
N PHE A 39 -2.96 3.21 3.38
CA PHE A 39 -2.80 1.80 3.07
C PHE A 39 -3.59 0.94 4.05
N LEU A 40 -3.99 -0.23 3.57
CA LEU A 40 -4.63 -1.29 4.34
C LEU A 40 -3.86 -2.58 4.08
N ILE A 41 -3.41 -3.23 5.15
CA ILE A 41 -2.84 -4.57 5.13
C ILE A 41 -3.84 -5.49 5.81
N THR A 42 -4.13 -6.63 5.19
CA THR A 42 -4.92 -7.70 5.79
C THR A 42 -4.09 -8.97 5.81
N ALA A 43 -3.86 -9.54 6.99
CA ALA A 43 -3.07 -10.75 7.19
C ALA A 43 -3.64 -11.55 8.36
N SER A 44 -3.83 -12.86 8.18
CA SER A 44 -4.34 -13.76 9.22
C SER A 44 -5.61 -13.26 9.95
N GLY A 45 -6.52 -12.59 9.23
CA GLY A 45 -7.74 -12.01 9.79
C GLY A 45 -7.57 -10.64 10.45
N GLU A 46 -6.33 -10.21 10.71
CA GLU A 46 -6.04 -8.86 11.20
C GLU A 46 -6.03 -7.83 10.08
N LYS A 47 -6.42 -6.60 10.42
CA LYS A 47 -6.36 -5.44 9.55
C LYS A 47 -5.50 -4.37 10.20
N LYS A 48 -4.50 -3.88 9.46
CA LYS A 48 -3.70 -2.72 9.86
C LYS A 48 -3.84 -1.64 8.81
N THR A 49 -4.13 -0.43 9.27
CA THR A 49 -4.19 0.76 8.42
C THR A 49 -3.11 1.74 8.81
N GLY A 50 -2.62 2.48 7.84
CA GLY A 50 -1.71 3.59 8.08
C GLY A 50 -1.81 4.62 6.97
N ARG A 51 -1.04 5.68 7.12
CA ARG A 51 -0.93 6.74 6.12
C ARG A 51 0.54 6.95 5.75
N ILE A 52 0.75 7.33 4.50
CA ILE A 52 2.05 7.68 3.93
C ILE A 52 1.89 9.06 3.31
N LEU A 53 2.87 9.92 3.53
CA LEU A 53 2.96 11.20 2.84
C LEU A 53 3.91 11.02 1.66
N ILE A 54 3.44 11.35 0.46
CA ILE A 54 4.28 11.47 -0.72
C ILE A 54 4.62 12.93 -0.91
N VAL A 55 5.91 13.22 -0.85
CA VAL A 55 6.50 14.50 -1.22
C VAL A 55 7.56 14.19 -2.27
N LYS A 56 7.51 14.92 -3.36
CA LYS A 56 8.48 14.86 -4.46
C LYS A 56 9.15 16.20 -4.58
#